data_AF-A0A1F8R304-F1
#
_entry.id   AF-A0A1F8R304-F1
#
_cell.length_a   1.000
_cell.length_b   1.000
_cell.length_c   1.000
_cell.angle_alpha   90.00
_cell.angle_beta   90.00
_cell.angle_gamma   90.00
#
_symmetry.space_group_name_H-M   'P 1'
#
loop_
_entity.id
_entity.type
_entity.pdbx_description
1 polymer ?
#
loop_
_entity_poly.entity_id
_entity_poly.type
_entity_poly.pdbx_seq_one_letter_code
_entity_poly.pdbx_strand_id
1 'polypeptide(L)'
;MNAKKVLISILLASTFFISACVYIVLPEGLEETSGSGREDLGWAGLVTSVGEAEGGGLRVDITIRNDTGDWNSMRAADDKPALLTAEDGETINCDTVYVGTGGHRVAHGFQLRGYTKEEDGQPVTQLLYVECAGAATASGATLTIDTISFTGAIDYYVEIEESNKVEGKLELKLDEVVSDLTYPVSSPIEGLVREAGAPITGLSDNVVSLLDVQRSAEGFQFTWQNTNPSKFALKTHIGIPPVIGDDGIIYGVYETMDMPEVPLTPATGSVEWTTEVAVPQDVGGLYILLGVESEKPRTYLFYVLDITDK
;
A
#
# COMPACT_ATOMS: atom_id res chain seq x y z
N MET A 1 -47.08 6.65 29.17
CA MET A 1 -45.98 7.41 28.54
C MET A 1 -44.83 6.42 28.32
N ASN A 2 -44.45 6.14 27.06
CA ASN A 2 -43.51 5.06 26.75
C ASN A 2 -42.11 5.39 27.29
N ALA A 3 -41.54 4.51 28.12
CA ALA A 3 -40.22 4.67 28.74
C ALA A 3 -39.11 5.03 27.73
N LYS A 4 -39.20 4.52 26.50
CA LYS A 4 -38.30 4.87 25.38
C LYS A 4 -38.35 6.35 25.00
N LYS A 5 -39.53 6.99 25.00
CA LYS A 5 -39.66 8.41 24.65
C LYS A 5 -39.10 9.31 25.76
N VAL A 6 -39.23 8.89 27.01
CA VAL A 6 -38.64 9.59 28.16
C VAL A 6 -37.11 9.52 28.12
N LEU A 7 -36.54 8.35 27.80
CA LEU A 7 -35.10 8.15 27.70
C LEU A 7 -34.47 9.00 26.57
N ILE A 8 -35.12 9.05 25.40
CA ILE A 8 -34.66 9.87 24.26
C ILE A 8 -34.71 11.37 24.61
N SER A 9 -35.76 11.83 25.27
CA SER A 9 -35.85 13.24 25.70
C SER A 9 -34.82 13.60 26.77
N ILE A 10 -34.45 12.65 27.64
CA ILE A 10 -33.37 12.85 28.62
C ILE A 10 -32.02 12.95 27.90
N LEU A 11 -31.71 12.03 26.97
CA LEU A 11 -30.47 12.05 26.18
C LEU A 11 -30.32 13.32 25.33
N LEU A 12 -31.41 13.80 24.73
CA LEU A 12 -31.42 15.05 23.97
C LEU A 12 -31.24 16.29 24.87
N ALA A 13 -31.79 16.25 26.09
CA ALA A 13 -31.57 17.31 27.07
C ALA A 13 -30.12 17.30 27.59
N SER A 14 -29.53 16.11 27.79
CA SER A 14 -28.13 15.96 28.22
C SER A 14 -27.12 16.51 27.21
N THR A 15 -27.43 16.47 25.91
CA THR A 15 -26.58 17.04 24.84
C THR A 15 -26.55 18.57 24.86
N PHE A 16 -27.60 19.22 25.39
CA PHE A 16 -27.64 20.68 25.56
C PHE A 16 -26.84 21.21 26.77
N PHE A 17 -26.44 20.34 27.70
CA PHE A 17 -25.70 20.73 28.91
C PHE A 17 -24.20 20.41 28.88
N ILE A 18 -23.69 19.79 27.80
CA ILE A 18 -22.25 19.51 27.63
C ILE A 18 -21.65 20.58 26.72
N SER A 19 -21.59 21.80 27.25
CA SER A 19 -20.88 22.92 26.63
C SER A 19 -19.95 23.54 27.66
N ALA A 20 -18.80 22.90 27.89
CA ALA A 20 -17.52 23.50 28.31
C ALA A 20 -16.48 22.41 28.65
N CYS A 21 -15.38 22.40 27.88
CA CYS A 21 -14.06 21.89 28.24
C CYS A 21 -13.92 20.40 28.64
N VAL A 22 -13.73 19.52 27.66
CA VAL A 22 -12.69 18.47 27.73
C VAL A 22 -12.15 18.25 26.32
N TYR A 23 -10.85 18.49 26.14
CA TYR A 23 -10.06 17.94 25.04
C TYR A 23 -10.18 16.42 25.16
N ILE A 24 -10.99 15.78 24.32
CA ILE A 24 -11.07 14.32 24.28
C ILE A 24 -9.76 13.85 23.68
N VAL A 25 -8.82 13.43 24.53
CA VAL A 25 -7.74 12.55 24.10
C VAL A 25 -8.42 11.23 23.74
N LEU A 26 -8.56 10.97 22.44
CA LEU A 26 -8.99 9.67 21.96
C LEU A 26 -7.91 8.66 22.41
N PRO A 27 -8.30 7.50 22.98
CA PRO A 27 -7.39 6.38 23.13
C PRO A 27 -6.73 6.06 21.78
N GLU A 28 -5.48 5.60 21.78
CA GLU A 28 -4.84 5.07 20.58
C GLU A 28 -5.80 4.07 19.90
N GLY A 29 -6.14 4.32 18.62
CA GLY A 29 -7.09 3.50 17.85
C GLY A 29 -8.54 4.00 17.76
N LEU A 30 -8.85 5.24 18.17
CA LEU A 30 -10.19 5.85 18.02
C LEU A 30 -10.20 7.16 17.21
N GLU A 31 -9.20 7.39 16.37
CA GLU A 31 -9.26 8.47 15.38
C GLU A 31 -10.43 8.21 14.42
N GLU A 32 -11.31 9.21 14.23
CA GLU A 32 -12.35 9.12 13.20
C GLU A 32 -11.65 8.93 11.85
N THR A 33 -11.77 7.73 11.30
CA THR A 33 -11.54 7.46 9.89
C THR A 33 -12.51 8.34 9.10
N SER A 34 -12.03 9.52 8.73
CA SER A 34 -12.69 10.38 7.77
C SER A 34 -12.55 9.72 6.39
N GLY A 35 -13.43 8.77 6.11
CA GLY A 35 -13.48 8.06 4.84
C GLY A 35 -14.62 7.06 4.84
N SER A 36 -15.63 7.33 4.01
CA SER A 36 -16.76 6.48 3.60
C SER A 36 -16.92 5.12 4.30
N GLY A 37 -18.09 4.84 4.87
CA GLY A 37 -18.50 3.49 5.27
C GLY A 37 -18.52 2.50 4.09
N ARG A 38 -17.35 2.08 3.64
CA ARG A 38 -17.10 1.00 2.69
C ARG A 38 -16.79 -0.26 3.49
N GLU A 39 -17.40 -1.36 3.08
CA GLU A 39 -17.13 -2.67 3.64
C GLU A 39 -15.65 -3.00 3.43
N ASP A 40 -14.94 -3.33 4.51
CA ASP A 40 -13.62 -3.97 4.45
C ASP A 40 -13.81 -5.35 3.82
N LEU A 41 -13.31 -5.52 2.60
CA LEU A 41 -13.39 -6.77 1.84
C LEU A 41 -12.04 -7.50 1.79
N GLY A 42 -11.03 -7.02 2.50
CA GLY A 42 -9.67 -7.57 2.44
C GLY A 42 -8.98 -7.32 1.09
N TRP A 43 -8.02 -8.18 0.76
CA TRP A 43 -7.34 -8.14 -0.54
C TRP A 43 -8.15 -8.87 -1.59
N ALA A 44 -8.34 -8.24 -2.75
CA ALA A 44 -8.95 -8.88 -3.91
C ALA A 44 -7.86 -9.37 -4.86
N GLY A 45 -8.01 -10.61 -5.36
CA GLY A 45 -7.19 -11.17 -6.42
C GLY A 45 -8.01 -11.28 -7.71
N LEU A 46 -7.39 -10.96 -8.84
CA LEU A 46 -8.02 -10.95 -10.18
C LEU A 46 -7.13 -11.73 -11.14
N VAL A 47 -7.70 -12.70 -11.85
CA VAL A 47 -6.97 -13.45 -12.89
C VAL A 47 -6.95 -12.61 -14.15
N THR A 48 -5.76 -12.30 -14.69
CA THR A 48 -5.62 -11.49 -15.91
C THR A 48 -5.26 -12.31 -17.13
N SER A 49 -4.62 -13.46 -16.92
CA SER A 49 -4.27 -14.40 -17.98
C SER A 49 -4.09 -15.80 -17.39
N VAL A 50 -4.47 -16.80 -18.18
CA VAL A 50 -4.24 -18.22 -17.88
C VAL A 50 -3.62 -18.83 -19.13
N GLY A 51 -2.44 -19.42 -19.00
CA GLY A 51 -1.68 -19.94 -20.12
C GLY A 51 -0.69 -21.03 -19.72
N GLU A 52 0.22 -21.34 -20.65
CA GLU A 52 1.28 -22.31 -20.41
C GLU A 52 2.53 -21.61 -19.86
N ALA A 53 3.14 -22.17 -18.82
CA ALA A 53 4.41 -21.69 -18.27
C ALA A 53 5.59 -22.01 -19.22
N GLU A 54 6.66 -21.21 -19.19
CA GLU A 54 7.83 -21.45 -20.05
C GLU A 54 8.49 -22.82 -19.81
N GLY A 55 8.45 -23.32 -18.57
CA GLY A 55 8.93 -24.65 -18.17
C GLY A 55 7.96 -25.80 -18.43
N GLY A 56 6.80 -25.50 -19.02
CA GLY A 56 5.66 -26.41 -19.14
C GLY A 56 4.77 -26.43 -17.89
N GLY A 57 3.48 -26.67 -18.08
CA GLY A 57 2.47 -26.59 -17.02
C GLY A 57 1.66 -25.30 -17.08
N LEU A 58 0.91 -25.02 -16.03
CA LEU A 58 -0.04 -23.90 -15.98
C LEU A 58 0.64 -22.64 -15.43
N ARG A 59 0.42 -21.50 -16.07
CA ARG A 59 0.75 -20.16 -15.55
C ARG A 59 -0.53 -19.33 -15.42
N VAL A 60 -0.69 -18.68 -14.27
CA VAL A 60 -1.80 -17.77 -13.96
C VAL A 60 -1.21 -16.41 -13.63
N ASP A 61 -1.42 -15.41 -14.47
CA ASP A 61 -1.04 -14.04 -14.18
C ASP A 61 -2.14 -13.36 -13.36
N ILE A 62 -1.73 -12.58 -12.35
CA ILE A 62 -2.61 -12.09 -11.29
C ILE A 62 -2.47 -10.58 -11.17
N THR A 63 -3.58 -9.91 -10.85
CA THR A 63 -3.60 -8.57 -10.28
C THR A 63 -4.17 -8.64 -8.88
N ILE A 64 -3.62 -7.84 -7.97
CA ILE A 64 -4.17 -7.69 -6.62
C ILE A 64 -4.67 -6.26 -6.44
N ARG A 65 -5.74 -6.10 -5.66
CA ARG A 65 -6.31 -4.80 -5.29
C ARG A 65 -6.49 -4.72 -3.79
N ASN A 66 -6.11 -3.59 -3.20
CA ASN A 66 -6.32 -3.35 -1.79
C ASN A 66 -7.75 -2.85 -1.53
N ASP A 67 -8.63 -3.73 -1.07
CA ASP A 67 -10.00 -3.40 -0.65
C ASP A 67 -10.15 -3.40 0.89
N THR A 68 -9.04 -3.28 1.65
CA THR A 68 -9.07 -3.36 3.13
C THR A 68 -9.56 -2.08 3.82
N GLY A 69 -9.89 -1.04 3.07
CA GLY A 69 -10.30 0.27 3.60
C GLY A 69 -9.19 1.13 4.21
N ASP A 70 -7.94 0.67 4.19
CA ASP A 70 -6.77 1.38 4.73
C ASP A 70 -5.51 1.04 3.89
N TRP A 71 -4.37 1.67 4.17
CA TRP A 71 -3.07 1.28 3.62
C TRP A 71 -2.71 -0.14 4.03
N ASN A 72 -2.16 -0.92 3.09
CA ASN A 72 -1.90 -2.32 3.36
C ASN A 72 -0.71 -2.84 2.55
N SER A 73 0.10 -3.73 3.14
CA SER A 73 1.04 -4.58 2.41
C SER A 73 0.61 -6.02 2.50
N MET A 74 0.81 -6.78 1.43
CA MET A 74 0.51 -8.21 1.41
C MET A 74 1.60 -8.99 0.70
N ARG A 75 1.80 -10.22 1.16
CA ARG A 75 2.61 -11.24 0.50
C ARG A 75 1.94 -12.60 0.58
N ALA A 76 2.24 -13.49 -0.35
CA ALA A 76 1.97 -14.91 -0.19
C ALA A 76 2.62 -15.42 1.11
N ALA A 77 1.95 -16.33 1.81
CA ALA A 77 2.45 -16.89 3.05
C ALA A 77 3.74 -17.67 2.83
N ASP A 78 4.71 -17.49 3.73
CA ASP A 78 6.03 -18.09 3.59
C ASP A 78 5.96 -19.62 3.63
N ASP A 79 6.76 -20.28 2.79
CA ASP A 79 6.90 -21.74 2.67
C ASP A 79 5.57 -22.49 2.41
N LYS A 80 4.56 -21.80 1.86
CA LYS A 80 3.28 -22.42 1.47
C LYS A 80 3.05 -22.35 -0.03
N PRO A 81 2.83 -23.49 -0.71
CA PRO A 81 2.44 -23.46 -2.11
C PRO A 81 1.02 -22.92 -2.27
N ALA A 82 0.72 -22.37 -3.45
CA ALA A 82 -0.67 -22.16 -3.83
C ALA A 82 -1.33 -23.51 -4.16
N LEU A 83 -2.65 -23.59 -3.98
CA LEU A 83 -3.42 -24.82 -4.23
C LEU A 83 -4.31 -24.62 -5.45
N LEU A 84 -4.04 -25.35 -6.51
CA LEU A 84 -4.93 -25.47 -7.66
C LEU A 84 -5.91 -26.59 -7.40
N THR A 85 -7.20 -26.27 -7.30
CA THR A 85 -8.30 -27.23 -7.13
C THR A 85 -9.06 -27.34 -8.45
N ALA A 86 -9.09 -28.53 -9.05
CA ALA A 86 -9.89 -28.81 -10.24
C ALA A 86 -11.38 -28.97 -9.88
N GLU A 87 -12.26 -28.99 -10.90
CA GLU A 87 -13.71 -29.12 -10.70
C GLU A 87 -14.11 -30.43 -9.99
N ASP A 88 -13.32 -31.49 -10.17
CA ASP A 88 -13.50 -32.79 -9.50
C ASP A 88 -13.04 -32.81 -8.03
N GLY A 89 -12.44 -31.71 -7.56
CA GLY A 89 -11.91 -31.53 -6.21
C GLY A 89 -10.49 -32.06 -6.02
N GLU A 90 -9.83 -32.57 -7.07
CA GLU A 90 -8.41 -32.90 -6.99
C GLU A 90 -7.57 -31.64 -6.84
N THR A 91 -6.55 -31.70 -5.98
CA THR A 91 -5.68 -30.57 -5.67
C THR A 91 -4.24 -30.82 -6.11
N ILE A 92 -3.62 -29.78 -6.68
CA ILE A 92 -2.22 -29.75 -7.08
C ILE A 92 -1.54 -28.57 -6.36
N ASN A 93 -0.36 -28.82 -5.81
CA ASN A 93 0.48 -27.78 -5.24
C ASN A 93 1.21 -27.02 -6.35
N CYS A 94 1.16 -25.70 -6.29
CA CYS A 94 1.85 -24.78 -7.17
C CYS A 94 2.94 -24.07 -6.35
N ASP A 95 4.17 -24.54 -6.47
CA ASP A 95 5.29 -24.08 -5.63
C ASP A 95 5.82 -22.70 -6.04
N THR A 96 5.65 -22.32 -7.31
CA THR A 96 6.07 -21.01 -7.82
C THR A 96 4.95 -20.00 -7.58
N VAL A 97 5.05 -19.23 -6.50
CA VAL A 97 4.09 -18.18 -6.12
C VAL A 97 4.80 -16.85 -5.98
N TYR A 98 4.54 -15.95 -6.92
CA TYR A 98 4.98 -14.56 -6.85
C TYR A 98 3.74 -13.68 -6.71
N VAL A 99 3.27 -13.47 -5.49
CA VAL A 99 2.11 -12.61 -5.21
C VAL A 99 2.41 -11.75 -4.00
N GLY A 100 2.28 -10.43 -4.16
CA GLY A 100 2.48 -9.47 -3.08
C GLY A 100 2.78 -8.06 -3.57
N THR A 101 3.09 -7.16 -2.64
CA THR A 101 3.36 -5.74 -2.90
C THR A 101 4.86 -5.40 -2.92
N GLY A 102 5.73 -6.41 -2.79
CA GLY A 102 7.17 -6.19 -2.64
C GLY A 102 7.56 -5.57 -1.29
N GLY A 103 6.65 -5.56 -0.31
CA GLY A 103 6.83 -4.90 1.00
C GLY A 103 6.21 -3.50 1.06
N HIS A 104 5.88 -2.90 -0.09
CA HIS A 104 5.29 -1.57 -0.14
C HIS A 104 3.88 -1.54 0.45
N ARG A 105 3.54 -0.43 1.14
CA ARG A 105 2.16 -0.13 1.51
C ARG A 105 1.42 0.45 0.31
N VAL A 106 0.32 -0.19 -0.04
CA VAL A 106 -0.55 0.18 -1.15
C VAL A 106 -1.80 0.82 -0.56
N ALA A 107 -2.22 1.94 -1.13
CA ALA A 107 -3.42 2.64 -0.69
C ALA A 107 -4.69 1.84 -1.01
N HIS A 108 -5.76 2.06 -0.24
CA HIS A 108 -7.07 1.48 -0.56
C HIS A 108 -7.51 1.85 -2.00
N GLY A 109 -8.12 0.90 -2.72
CA GLY A 109 -8.58 1.06 -4.10
C GLY A 109 -7.50 0.95 -5.17
N PHE A 110 -6.22 0.96 -4.78
CA PHE A 110 -5.12 0.75 -5.70
C PHE A 110 -4.98 -0.73 -6.04
N GLN A 111 -4.64 -0.99 -7.30
CA GLN A 111 -4.39 -2.30 -7.86
C GLN A 111 -3.03 -2.33 -8.55
N LEU A 112 -2.39 -3.50 -8.50
CA LEU A 112 -1.06 -3.72 -9.05
C LEU A 112 -0.93 -5.14 -9.62
N ARG A 113 -0.06 -5.27 -10.61
CA ARG A 113 0.32 -6.54 -11.25
C ARG A 113 1.82 -6.83 -11.15
N GLY A 114 2.58 -5.99 -10.44
CA GLY A 114 3.98 -6.23 -10.17
C GLY A 114 4.63 -5.16 -9.32
N TYR A 115 5.89 -5.41 -8.98
CA TYR A 115 6.74 -4.50 -8.24
C TYR A 115 8.20 -4.70 -8.65
N THR A 116 9.07 -3.74 -8.40
CA THR A 116 10.50 -3.90 -8.58
C THR A 116 11.14 -4.49 -7.33
N LYS A 117 11.99 -5.49 -7.51
CA LYS A 117 12.85 -6.07 -6.46
C LYS A 117 14.31 -5.89 -6.83
N GLU A 118 15.21 -6.02 -5.87
CA GLU A 118 16.64 -6.12 -6.14
C GLU A 118 17.00 -7.55 -6.55
N GLU A 119 17.73 -7.68 -7.66
CA GLU A 119 18.33 -8.94 -8.12
C GLU A 119 19.73 -8.62 -8.65
N ASP A 120 20.76 -9.28 -8.10
CA ASP A 120 22.18 -9.02 -8.41
C ASP A 120 22.60 -7.54 -8.34
N GLY A 121 22.01 -6.79 -7.40
CA GLY A 121 22.29 -5.36 -7.19
C GLY A 121 21.70 -4.45 -8.27
N GLN A 122 20.71 -4.91 -9.03
CA GLN A 122 19.96 -4.12 -10.01
C GLN A 122 18.45 -4.26 -9.76
N PRO A 123 17.66 -3.20 -10.03
CA PRO A 123 16.21 -3.28 -9.95
C PRO A 123 15.65 -4.10 -11.12
N VAL A 124 14.86 -5.13 -10.80
CA VAL A 124 14.19 -5.99 -11.78
C VAL A 124 12.70 -6.04 -11.47
N THR A 125 11.87 -5.97 -12.51
CA THR A 125 10.41 -6.09 -12.39
C THR A 125 10.00 -7.54 -12.09
N GLN A 126 9.31 -7.74 -10.98
CA GLN A 126 8.63 -8.98 -10.61
C GLN A 126 7.13 -8.81 -10.88
N LEU A 127 6.62 -9.48 -11.90
CA LEU A 127 5.18 -9.60 -12.13
C LEU A 127 4.54 -10.55 -11.13
N LEU A 128 3.24 -10.38 -10.90
CA LEU A 128 2.47 -11.26 -10.03
C LEU A 128 1.91 -12.44 -10.82
N TYR A 129 2.29 -13.65 -10.44
CA TYR A 129 1.83 -14.86 -11.09
C TYR A 129 2.03 -16.10 -10.21
N VAL A 130 1.33 -17.17 -10.57
CA VAL A 130 1.53 -18.52 -10.01
C VAL A 130 1.79 -19.50 -11.14
N GLU A 131 2.72 -20.41 -10.94
CA GLU A 131 2.97 -21.54 -11.86
C GLU A 131 2.76 -22.88 -11.16
N CYS A 132 2.01 -23.76 -11.83
CA CYS A 132 1.70 -25.11 -11.38
C CYS A 132 2.34 -26.10 -12.36
N ALA A 133 3.51 -26.60 -11.99
CA ALA A 133 4.27 -27.54 -12.82
C ALA A 133 3.45 -28.82 -13.10
N GLY A 134 3.39 -29.23 -14.37
CA GLY A 134 2.67 -30.44 -14.78
C GLY A 134 1.14 -30.36 -14.71
N ALA A 135 0.57 -29.23 -14.32
CA ALA A 135 -0.86 -28.98 -14.39
C ALA A 135 -1.25 -28.46 -15.78
N ALA A 136 -2.44 -28.82 -16.26
CA ALA A 136 -3.05 -28.22 -17.44
C ALA A 136 -4.19 -27.29 -17.02
N THR A 137 -4.57 -26.37 -17.90
CA THR A 137 -5.79 -25.57 -17.73
C THR A 137 -7.01 -26.50 -17.66
N ALA A 138 -7.71 -26.49 -16.53
CA ALA A 138 -8.98 -27.17 -16.35
C ALA A 138 -10.08 -26.12 -16.16
N SER A 139 -11.21 -26.26 -16.86
CA SER A 139 -12.38 -25.41 -16.63
C SER A 139 -12.93 -25.68 -15.23
N GLY A 140 -13.52 -24.66 -14.59
CA GLY A 140 -14.02 -24.70 -13.23
C GLY A 140 -12.93 -24.68 -12.15
N ALA A 141 -11.65 -24.61 -12.53
CA ALA A 141 -10.56 -24.65 -11.57
C ALA A 141 -10.46 -23.37 -10.73
N THR A 142 -10.11 -23.55 -9.46
CA THR A 142 -9.89 -22.47 -8.49
C THR A 142 -8.47 -22.54 -7.96
N LEU A 143 -7.78 -21.41 -7.96
CA LEU A 143 -6.46 -21.24 -7.35
C LEU A 143 -6.62 -20.54 -6.01
N THR A 144 -6.11 -21.15 -4.94
CA THR A 144 -6.11 -20.57 -3.59
C THR A 144 -4.68 -20.25 -3.15
N ILE A 145 -4.47 -19.03 -2.66
CA ILE A 145 -3.18 -18.56 -2.16
C ILE A 145 -3.37 -18.11 -0.71
N ASP A 146 -2.68 -18.75 0.23
CA ASP A 146 -2.61 -18.26 1.60
C ASP A 146 -1.75 -16.98 1.61
N THR A 147 -2.21 -15.93 2.30
CA THR A 147 -1.53 -14.63 2.33
C THR A 147 -1.27 -14.16 3.76
N ILE A 148 -0.24 -13.34 3.90
CA ILE A 148 0.06 -12.55 5.10
C ILE A 148 -0.05 -11.08 4.72
N SER A 149 -0.70 -10.29 5.56
CA SER A 149 -0.89 -8.86 5.33
C SER A 149 -0.67 -8.04 6.60
N PHE A 150 -0.38 -6.76 6.40
CA PHE A 150 -0.18 -5.78 7.45
C PHE A 150 -0.96 -4.52 7.08
N THR A 151 -1.81 -4.04 7.98
CA THR A 151 -2.74 -2.93 7.75
C THR A 151 -2.26 -1.65 8.45
N GLY A 152 -2.56 -0.49 7.87
CA GLY A 152 -2.33 0.84 8.44
C GLY A 152 -0.87 1.30 8.39
N ALA A 153 -0.45 1.95 9.47
CA ALA A 153 0.91 2.42 9.66
C ALA A 153 1.93 1.27 9.69
N ILE A 154 3.19 1.58 9.38
CA ILE A 154 4.32 0.70 9.70
C ILE A 154 4.85 1.12 11.05
N ASP A 155 4.95 0.20 12.01
CA ASP A 155 5.75 0.35 13.22
C ASP A 155 6.86 -0.69 13.17
N TYR A 156 8.10 -0.23 12.97
CA TYR A 156 9.23 -1.12 12.72
C TYR A 156 9.45 -2.16 13.83
N TYR A 157 9.19 -1.80 15.08
CA TYR A 157 9.36 -2.73 16.21
C TYR A 157 8.30 -3.83 16.20
N VAL A 158 7.09 -3.51 15.75
CA VAL A 158 5.97 -4.46 15.64
C VAL A 158 6.15 -5.37 14.42
N GLU A 159 6.61 -4.79 13.30
CA GLU A 159 6.79 -5.49 12.02
C GLU A 159 7.92 -6.50 12.03
N ILE A 160 9.06 -6.20 12.68
CA ILE A 160 10.15 -7.20 12.83
C ILE A 160 9.65 -8.44 13.59
N GLU A 161 8.80 -8.24 14.58
CA GLU A 161 8.21 -9.34 15.36
C GLU A 161 7.01 -9.98 14.64
N GLU A 162 6.56 -9.38 13.53
CA GLU A 162 5.34 -9.70 12.79
C GLU A 162 4.11 -9.90 13.70
N SER A 163 4.06 -9.17 14.82
CA SER A 163 3.04 -9.40 15.86
C SER A 163 1.65 -8.88 15.47
N ASN A 164 1.58 -8.00 14.48
CA ASN A 164 0.36 -7.45 13.89
C ASN A 164 -0.04 -8.10 12.56
N LYS A 165 0.59 -9.22 12.17
CA LYS A 165 0.28 -9.89 10.91
C LYS A 165 -1.16 -10.39 10.87
N VAL A 166 -1.78 -10.28 9.71
CA VAL A 166 -3.13 -10.79 9.43
C VAL A 166 -3.04 -11.86 8.35
N GLU A 167 -3.43 -13.08 8.70
CA GLU A 167 -3.53 -14.19 7.75
C GLU A 167 -4.83 -14.08 6.93
N GLY A 168 -4.73 -14.35 5.63
CA GLY A 168 -5.84 -14.29 4.69
C GLY A 168 -5.72 -15.33 3.59
N LYS A 169 -6.66 -15.30 2.65
CA LYS A 169 -6.66 -16.14 1.46
C LYS A 169 -7.12 -15.35 0.26
N LEU A 170 -6.43 -15.53 -0.87
CA LEU A 170 -6.93 -15.15 -2.18
C LEU A 170 -7.51 -16.38 -2.85
N GLU A 171 -8.78 -16.29 -3.25
CA GLU A 171 -9.45 -17.32 -4.03
C GLU A 171 -9.71 -16.79 -5.44
N LEU A 172 -9.10 -17.43 -6.43
CA LEU A 172 -9.05 -16.99 -7.81
C LEU A 172 -9.70 -18.05 -8.69
N LYS A 173 -10.79 -17.71 -9.37
CA LYS A 173 -11.41 -18.61 -10.34
C LYS A 173 -10.76 -18.43 -11.70
N LEU A 174 -10.25 -19.51 -12.28
CA LEU A 174 -9.47 -19.43 -13.52
C LEU A 174 -10.32 -19.16 -14.77
N ASP A 175 -11.64 -19.36 -14.70
CA ASP A 175 -12.57 -19.00 -15.78
C ASP A 175 -12.97 -17.52 -15.75
N GLU A 176 -12.73 -16.80 -14.66
CA GLU A 176 -13.11 -15.39 -14.48
C GLU A 176 -11.93 -14.46 -14.85
N VAL A 177 -11.46 -14.57 -16.10
CA VAL A 177 -10.36 -13.74 -16.60
C VAL A 177 -10.85 -12.30 -16.86
N VAL A 178 -10.19 -11.33 -16.23
CA VAL A 178 -10.47 -9.89 -16.36
C VAL A 178 -9.40 -9.24 -17.24
N SER A 179 -9.84 -8.53 -18.28
CA SER A 179 -8.93 -7.94 -19.28
C SER A 179 -9.03 -6.41 -19.41
N ASP A 180 -10.05 -5.81 -18.81
CA ASP A 180 -10.37 -4.38 -18.87
C ASP A 180 -10.03 -3.65 -17.56
N LEU A 181 -8.88 -4.00 -16.97
CA LEU A 181 -8.39 -3.41 -15.73
C LEU A 181 -7.81 -2.01 -15.96
N THR A 182 -8.09 -1.10 -15.02
CA THR A 182 -7.50 0.25 -14.98
C THR A 182 -6.50 0.33 -13.83
N TYR A 183 -5.28 0.75 -14.12
CA TYR A 183 -4.23 0.95 -13.12
C TYR A 183 -3.86 2.44 -12.99
N PRO A 184 -3.25 2.83 -11.87
CA PRO A 184 -3.12 2.03 -10.64
C PRO A 184 -4.39 2.09 -9.77
N VAL A 185 -5.34 2.97 -10.11
CA VAL A 185 -6.57 3.17 -9.33
C VAL A 185 -7.75 2.52 -10.03
N SER A 186 -8.34 1.52 -9.40
CA SER A 186 -9.51 0.80 -9.94
C SER A 186 -10.76 1.70 -10.04
N SER A 187 -10.94 2.57 -9.04
CA SER A 187 -12.02 3.55 -8.98
C SER A 187 -11.57 4.74 -8.12
N PRO A 188 -11.82 5.99 -8.54
CA PRO A 188 -11.38 7.17 -7.79
C PRO A 188 -11.90 7.17 -6.35
N ILE A 189 -11.03 7.55 -5.42
CA ILE A 189 -11.36 7.70 -4.00
C ILE A 189 -11.12 9.15 -3.61
N GLU A 190 -12.19 9.85 -3.26
CA GLU A 190 -12.15 11.25 -2.87
C GLU A 190 -11.27 11.44 -1.63
N GLY A 191 -10.36 12.40 -1.69
CA GLY A 191 -9.46 12.77 -0.59
C GLY A 191 -8.26 11.84 -0.37
N LEU A 192 -8.16 10.72 -1.08
CA LEU A 192 -7.04 9.79 -0.94
C LEU A 192 -5.75 10.34 -1.58
N VAL A 193 -5.88 10.85 -2.81
CA VAL A 193 -4.76 11.39 -3.58
C VAL A 193 -4.59 12.86 -3.25
N ARG A 194 -3.36 13.27 -2.95
CA ARG A 194 -2.98 14.65 -2.67
C ARG A 194 -2.19 15.24 -3.83
N GLU A 195 -2.26 16.56 -3.98
CA GLU A 195 -1.40 17.32 -4.89
C GLU A 195 0.08 17.06 -4.58
N ALA A 196 0.95 17.02 -5.61
CA ALA A 196 2.38 16.76 -5.47
C ALA A 196 3.04 17.52 -4.31
N GLY A 197 2.84 18.85 -4.26
CA GLY A 197 3.45 19.73 -3.26
C GLY A 197 2.67 19.89 -1.95
N ALA A 198 1.68 19.03 -1.69
CA ALA A 198 0.89 19.12 -0.46
C ALA A 198 1.79 18.96 0.78
N PRO A 199 1.64 19.82 1.81
CA PRO A 199 2.43 19.69 3.03
C PRO A 199 1.99 18.44 3.81
N ILE A 200 2.98 17.71 4.32
CA ILE A 200 2.78 16.50 5.13
C ILE A 200 3.44 16.70 6.48
N THR A 201 2.64 16.60 7.54
CA THR A 201 3.13 16.66 8.90
C THR A 201 3.71 15.30 9.30
N GLY A 202 4.99 15.30 9.68
CA GLY A 202 5.69 14.16 10.25
C GLY A 202 5.90 14.29 11.76
N LEU A 203 6.76 13.44 12.31
CA LEU A 203 7.16 13.39 13.71
C LEU A 203 7.67 14.76 14.19
N SER A 204 7.33 15.17 15.40
CA SER A 204 7.71 16.48 15.98
C SER A 204 7.22 17.69 15.18
N ASP A 205 6.06 17.57 14.52
CA ASP A 205 5.42 18.61 13.71
C ASP A 205 6.27 19.11 12.52
N ASN A 206 7.22 18.29 12.08
CA ASN A 206 7.99 18.59 10.87
C ASN A 206 7.07 18.60 9.65
N VAL A 207 7.34 19.49 8.70
CA VAL A 207 6.56 19.56 7.46
C VAL A 207 7.46 19.18 6.30
N VAL A 208 7.15 18.03 5.71
CA VAL A 208 7.77 17.55 4.47
C VAL A 208 6.91 17.99 3.29
N SER A 209 7.55 18.44 2.22
CA SER A 209 6.89 18.79 0.96
C SER A 209 7.78 18.45 -0.23
N LEU A 210 7.15 18.03 -1.33
CA LEU A 210 7.81 17.85 -2.61
C LEU A 210 7.88 19.20 -3.32
N LEU A 211 9.09 19.68 -3.59
CA LEU A 211 9.32 20.95 -4.26
C LEU A 211 9.37 20.82 -5.78
N ASP A 212 9.99 19.75 -6.27
CA ASP A 212 10.23 19.56 -7.71
C ASP A 212 10.27 18.07 -8.08
N VAL A 213 9.84 17.78 -9.31
CA VAL A 213 9.84 16.44 -9.91
C VAL A 213 10.46 16.54 -11.29
N GLN A 214 11.61 15.90 -11.47
CA GLN A 214 12.33 15.87 -12.74
C GLN A 214 12.32 14.45 -13.31
N ARG A 215 11.77 14.30 -14.51
CA ARG A 215 11.81 13.06 -15.29
C ARG A 215 13.06 13.03 -16.17
N SER A 216 13.81 11.93 -16.13
CA SER A 216 14.90 11.62 -17.05
C SER A 216 14.63 10.32 -17.82
N ALA A 217 15.62 9.83 -18.58
CA ALA A 217 15.52 8.54 -19.27
C ALA A 217 15.62 7.36 -18.29
N GLU A 218 16.26 7.58 -17.13
CA GLU A 218 16.54 6.59 -16.10
C GLU A 218 15.41 6.49 -15.06
N GLY A 219 14.58 7.52 -14.92
CA GLY A 219 13.46 7.55 -13.98
C GLY A 219 13.15 8.96 -13.49
N PHE A 220 12.91 9.11 -12.19
CA PHE A 220 12.66 10.41 -11.57
C PHE A 220 13.72 10.80 -10.55
N GLN A 221 13.97 12.10 -10.48
CA GLN A 221 14.58 12.76 -9.33
C GLN A 221 13.52 13.64 -8.66
N PHE A 222 13.36 13.47 -7.35
CA PHE A 222 12.45 14.26 -6.52
C PHE A 222 13.27 15.20 -5.63
N THR A 223 12.89 16.47 -5.57
CA THR A 223 13.47 17.43 -4.61
C THR A 223 12.51 17.64 -3.47
N TRP A 224 12.94 17.30 -2.27
CA TRP A 224 12.16 17.41 -1.04
C TRP A 224 12.64 18.57 -0.19
N GLN A 225 11.72 19.12 0.61
CA GLN A 225 12.04 20.05 1.67
C GLN A 225 11.43 19.57 2.98
N ASN A 226 12.19 19.69 4.06
CA ASN A 226 11.71 19.53 5.41
C ASN A 226 11.82 20.86 6.15
N THR A 227 10.75 21.26 6.83
CA THR A 227 10.72 22.42 7.72
C THR A 227 10.51 21.97 9.15
N ASN A 228 11.43 22.36 10.02
CA ASN A 228 11.45 21.96 11.42
C ASN A 228 11.05 23.14 12.33
N PRO A 229 9.85 23.11 12.94
CA PRO A 229 9.41 24.17 13.84
C PRO A 229 10.03 24.07 15.25
N SER A 230 10.70 22.96 15.57
CA SER A 230 11.21 22.69 16.91
C SER A 230 12.49 23.48 17.23
N LYS A 231 12.85 23.50 18.52
CA LYS A 231 14.06 24.16 19.03
C LYS A 231 15.33 23.30 18.90
N PHE A 232 15.21 22.09 18.36
CA PHE A 232 16.31 21.15 18.23
C PHE A 232 16.45 20.74 16.77
N ALA A 233 17.68 20.51 16.33
CA ALA A 233 17.88 19.93 15.01
C ALA A 233 17.42 18.47 15.00
N LEU A 234 16.85 18.01 13.90
CA LEU A 234 16.29 16.66 13.79
C LEU A 234 16.44 16.10 12.38
N LYS A 235 16.17 14.80 12.25
CA LYS A 235 16.04 14.11 10.96
C LYS A 235 14.59 13.67 10.79
N THR A 236 14.10 13.73 9.55
CA THR A 236 12.77 13.22 9.18
C THR A 236 12.97 12.16 8.11
N HIS A 237 12.59 10.93 8.42
CA HIS A 237 12.78 9.78 7.53
C HIS A 237 11.57 9.62 6.61
N ILE A 238 11.83 9.58 5.29
CA ILE A 238 10.81 9.33 4.25
C ILE A 238 11.17 8.21 3.27
N GLY A 239 12.32 7.56 3.48
CA GLY A 239 12.87 6.57 2.55
C GLY A 239 13.25 7.13 1.18
N ILE A 240 13.33 6.23 0.20
CA ILE A 240 13.29 6.54 -1.22
C ILE A 240 11.87 6.21 -1.67
N PRO A 241 10.99 7.22 -1.87
CA PRO A 241 9.59 6.95 -2.14
C PRO A 241 9.40 6.21 -3.46
N PRO A 242 8.74 5.03 -3.47
CA PRO A 242 8.41 4.34 -4.72
C PRO A 242 7.29 5.07 -5.46
N VAL A 243 7.15 4.76 -6.75
CA VAL A 243 6.05 5.23 -7.58
C VAL A 243 5.29 4.07 -8.20
N ILE A 244 3.98 4.20 -8.35
CA ILE A 244 3.16 3.22 -9.07
C ILE A 244 2.64 3.82 -10.37
N GLY A 245 2.86 3.11 -11.48
CA GLY A 245 2.50 3.57 -12.83
C GLY A 245 1.11 3.14 -13.30
N ASP A 246 0.68 3.71 -14.44
CA ASP A 246 -0.53 3.32 -15.18
C ASP A 246 -0.44 1.90 -15.81
N ASP A 247 0.74 1.30 -15.75
CA ASP A 247 1.00 -0.08 -16.08
C ASP A 247 0.81 -1.03 -14.88
N GLY A 248 0.47 -0.51 -13.70
CA GLY A 248 0.21 -1.30 -12.50
C GLY A 248 1.45 -1.89 -11.83
N ILE A 249 2.64 -1.34 -12.10
CA ILE A 249 3.89 -1.77 -11.46
C ILE A 249 4.34 -0.72 -10.44
N ILE A 250 4.75 -1.18 -9.25
CA ILE A 250 5.46 -0.34 -8.28
C ILE A 250 6.95 -0.31 -8.62
N TYR A 251 7.45 0.87 -8.94
CA TYR A 251 8.85 1.17 -9.21
C TYR A 251 9.53 1.75 -7.98
N GLY A 252 10.70 1.22 -7.64
CA GLY A 252 11.41 1.48 -6.39
C GLY A 252 11.54 0.18 -5.60
N VAL A 253 12.77 -0.25 -5.34
CA VAL A 253 13.03 -1.39 -4.46
C VAL A 253 12.60 -1.00 -3.05
N TYR A 254 11.86 -1.88 -2.37
CA TYR A 254 11.48 -1.63 -0.99
C TYR A 254 12.72 -1.66 -0.09
N GLU A 255 12.94 -0.55 0.60
CA GLU A 255 13.91 -0.40 1.67
C GLU A 255 13.21 0.19 2.88
N THR A 256 13.70 -0.08 4.08
CA THR A 256 13.12 0.56 5.27
C THR A 256 13.40 2.06 5.20
N MET A 257 12.38 2.88 5.48
CA MET A 257 12.37 4.32 5.20
C MET A 257 13.46 5.13 5.95
N ASP A 258 14.14 4.51 6.91
CA ASP A 258 15.25 5.07 7.65
C ASP A 258 16.64 4.76 7.10
N MET A 259 16.76 3.83 6.15
CA MET A 259 18.02 3.50 5.52
C MET A 259 18.59 4.66 4.69
N PRO A 260 17.78 5.38 3.89
CA PRO A 260 18.30 6.47 3.08
C PRO A 260 18.79 7.64 3.94
N GLU A 261 19.94 8.21 3.55
CA GLU A 261 20.50 9.35 4.26
C GLU A 261 19.67 10.61 4.02
N VAL A 262 19.03 11.09 5.09
CA VAL A 262 18.36 12.39 5.10
C VAL A 262 19.20 13.44 5.86
N PRO A 263 19.27 14.68 5.36
CA PRO A 263 20.03 15.74 6.00
C PRO A 263 19.42 16.12 7.36
N LEU A 264 20.28 16.59 8.26
CA LEU A 264 19.84 17.15 9.53
C LEU A 264 19.17 18.51 9.28
N THR A 265 17.89 18.64 9.63
CA THR A 265 17.14 19.89 9.51
C THR A 265 17.44 20.76 10.73
N PRO A 266 17.94 22.00 10.56
CA PRO A 266 18.26 22.87 11.68
C PRO A 266 17.01 23.24 12.49
N ALA A 267 17.21 23.60 13.76
CA ALA A 267 16.14 24.11 14.60
C ALA A 267 15.51 25.37 13.98
N THR A 268 14.18 25.45 13.96
CA THR A 268 13.42 26.58 13.40
C THR A 268 13.80 26.93 11.96
N GLY A 269 14.25 25.95 11.16
CA GLY A 269 14.71 26.15 9.80
C GLY A 269 14.33 25.00 8.87
N SER A 270 14.83 25.07 7.65
CA SER A 270 14.51 24.10 6.60
C SER A 270 15.76 23.58 5.91
N VAL A 271 15.64 22.42 5.29
CA VAL A 271 16.67 21.81 4.46
C VAL A 271 16.04 21.12 3.26
N GLU A 272 16.79 21.02 2.17
CA GLU A 272 16.39 20.36 0.93
C GLU A 272 17.33 19.19 0.63
N TRP A 273 16.79 18.15 0.00
CA TRP A 273 17.56 17.02 -0.51
C TRP A 273 16.83 16.38 -1.69
N THR A 274 17.52 15.46 -2.37
CA THR A 274 16.96 14.72 -3.49
C THR A 274 16.88 13.22 -3.22
N THR A 275 15.92 12.56 -3.86
CA THR A 275 15.84 11.10 -3.97
C THR A 275 15.62 10.71 -5.43
N GLU A 276 16.03 9.52 -5.82
CA GLU A 276 15.91 9.03 -7.20
C GLU A 276 15.20 7.67 -7.22
N VAL A 277 14.33 7.47 -8.22
CA VAL A 277 13.65 6.20 -8.45
C VAL A 277 13.71 5.85 -9.92
N ALA A 278 14.14 4.62 -10.23
CA ALA A 278 14.23 4.15 -11.60
C ALA A 278 12.85 3.78 -12.15
N VAL A 279 12.48 4.33 -13.31
CA VAL A 279 11.18 4.11 -13.98
C VAL A 279 11.39 4.08 -15.49
N PRO A 280 10.85 3.09 -16.22
CA PRO A 280 10.92 3.06 -17.68
C PRO A 280 10.29 4.31 -18.29
N GLN A 281 10.97 4.88 -19.30
CA GLN A 281 10.63 6.18 -19.87
C GLN A 281 9.19 6.24 -20.44
N ASP A 282 8.65 5.12 -20.90
CA ASP A 282 7.34 4.98 -21.52
C ASP A 282 6.17 4.79 -20.54
N VAL A 283 6.45 4.62 -19.24
CA VAL A 283 5.41 4.50 -18.21
C VAL A 283 4.97 5.88 -17.75
N GLY A 284 3.65 6.09 -17.72
CA GLY A 284 2.99 7.34 -17.35
C GLY A 284 2.02 7.17 -16.17
N GLY A 285 1.20 8.19 -15.92
CA GLY A 285 0.11 8.14 -14.92
C GLY A 285 0.58 7.78 -13.51
N LEU A 286 1.72 8.31 -13.11
CA LEU A 286 2.42 7.87 -11.90
C LEU A 286 1.92 8.57 -10.63
N TYR A 287 1.93 7.83 -9.53
CA TYR A 287 1.69 8.33 -8.18
C TYR A 287 2.82 7.94 -7.26
N ILE A 288 3.24 8.83 -6.36
CA ILE A 288 4.20 8.51 -5.30
C ILE A 288 3.47 7.86 -4.14
N LEU A 289 3.97 6.71 -3.66
CA LEU A 289 3.51 6.07 -2.42
C LEU A 289 4.49 6.45 -1.31
N LEU A 290 4.21 7.57 -0.63
CA LEU A 290 5.13 8.19 0.31
C LEU A 290 4.87 7.75 1.75
N GLY A 291 5.85 7.11 2.38
CA GLY A 291 5.88 6.91 3.83
C GLY A 291 6.59 8.08 4.53
N VAL A 292 6.02 8.63 5.59
CA VAL A 292 6.64 9.68 6.42
C VAL A 292 6.65 9.25 7.87
N GLU A 293 7.81 9.35 8.50
CA GLU A 293 7.93 9.07 9.94
C GLU A 293 7.07 10.05 10.74
N SER A 294 6.14 9.52 11.53
CA SER A 294 5.04 10.23 12.17
C SER A 294 4.69 9.60 13.52
N GLU A 295 4.02 10.38 14.37
CA GLU A 295 3.56 10.00 15.72
C GLU A 295 4.69 9.69 16.72
N LYS A 296 5.44 8.61 16.49
CA LYS A 296 6.57 8.17 17.31
C LYS A 296 7.74 7.69 16.43
N PRO A 297 8.97 7.66 16.96
CA PRO A 297 10.12 7.21 16.19
C PRO A 297 9.92 5.81 15.61
N ARG A 298 10.29 5.60 14.35
CA ARG A 298 10.13 4.36 13.58
C ARG A 298 8.69 3.97 13.25
N THR A 299 7.74 4.89 13.39
CA THR A 299 6.36 4.73 12.90
C THR A 299 6.14 5.57 11.66
N TYR A 300 5.54 5.00 10.62
CA TYR A 300 5.37 5.64 9.32
C TYR A 300 3.91 5.63 8.90
N LEU A 301 3.41 6.81 8.53
CA LEU A 301 2.11 7.01 7.89
C LEU A 301 2.31 7.20 6.39
N PHE A 302 1.31 6.81 5.61
CA PHE A 302 1.42 6.75 4.16
C PHE A 302 0.48 7.73 3.45
N TYR A 303 0.97 8.26 2.33
CA TYR A 303 0.30 9.26 1.52
C TYR A 303 0.47 8.96 0.03
N VAL A 304 -0.55 9.25 -0.77
CA VAL A 304 -0.45 9.22 -2.23
C VAL A 304 -0.27 10.64 -2.73
N LEU A 305 0.79 10.89 -3.51
CA LEU A 305 1.01 12.16 -4.20
C LEU A 305 0.82 11.99 -5.71
N ASP A 306 0.02 12.87 -6.30
CA ASP A 306 -0.24 12.92 -7.73
C ASP A 306 0.96 13.54 -8.48
N ILE A 307 1.60 12.76 -9.33
CA ILE A 307 2.61 13.22 -10.30
C ILE A 307 2.25 12.79 -11.72
N THR A 308 0.96 12.59 -12.01
CA THR A 308 0.47 12.06 -13.28
C THR A 308 0.74 12.98 -14.47
N ASP A 309 1.05 14.26 -14.22
CA ASP A 309 1.39 15.26 -15.23
C ASP A 309 2.90 15.32 -15.57
N LYS A 310 3.72 14.45 -14.97
CA LYS A 310 5.19 14.44 -15.09
C LYS A 310 5.74 13.37 -16.05
#